data_AF-A0A8X6JP74-F1
#
_entry.id   AF-A0A8X6JP74-F1
#
_cell.length_a   1.000
_cell.length_b   1.000
_cell.length_c   1.000
_cell.angle_alpha   90.00
_cell.angle_beta   90.00
_cell.angle_gamma   90.00
#
_symmetry.space_group_name_H-M   'P 1'
#
loop_
_entity.id
_entity.type
_entity.pdbx_description
1 polymer ?
#
loop_
_entity_poly.entity_id
_entity_poly.type
_entity_poly.pdbx_seq_one_letter_code
_entity_poly.pdbx_strand_id
1 'polypeptide(L)'
;MIGNHAANLERHLKRHHSNEFKTIQQKKKIKLNIRDEATPSTSGSSGSQETLDKYVKSEFLKVKLNKEIVLKACIKLITVNGCSFEMLEYSGFKKILNPIVNAIGNHFSVNSENIKLLIPETAVKIVSEISTSTRKKK
;
A
#
# COMPACT_ATOMS: atom_id res chain seq x y z
N MET A 1 -10.83 -25.37 16.13
CA MET A 1 -12.14 -25.62 16.77
C MET A 1 -13.21 -24.95 15.93
N ILE A 2 -14.04 -25.72 15.22
CA ILE A 2 -15.17 -25.20 14.45
C ILE A 2 -16.37 -25.27 15.38
N GLY A 3 -16.82 -24.13 15.90
CA GLY A 3 -17.97 -24.05 16.80
C GLY A 3 -18.85 -22.89 16.42
N ASN A 4 -20.17 -23.04 16.54
CA ASN A 4 -21.09 -21.94 16.29
C ASN A 4 -20.98 -20.90 17.42
N HIS A 5 -20.07 -19.93 17.24
CA HIS A 5 -19.72 -18.92 18.24
C HIS A 5 -20.93 -18.05 18.65
N ALA A 6 -21.84 -17.78 17.70
CA ALA A 6 -23.07 -17.05 17.99
C ALA A 6 -23.99 -17.82 18.92
N ALA A 7 -24.20 -19.12 18.67
CA ALA A 7 -25.00 -19.98 19.53
C ALA A 7 -24.37 -20.16 20.92
N ASN A 8 -23.03 -20.17 21.00
CA ASN A 8 -22.32 -20.25 22.27
C ASN A 8 -22.51 -18.98 23.10
N LEU A 9 -22.39 -17.81 22.48
CA LEU A 9 -22.63 -16.53 23.14
C LEU A 9 -24.08 -16.41 23.62
N GLU A 10 -25.05 -16.84 22.81
CA GLU A 10 -26.46 -16.83 23.19
C GLU A 10 -26.73 -17.70 24.43
N ARG A 11 -26.13 -18.90 24.50
CA ARG A 11 -26.23 -19.78 25.68
C ARG A 11 -25.57 -19.17 26.91
N HIS A 12 -24.42 -18.51 26.76
CA HIS A 12 -23.74 -17.84 27.86
C HIS A 12 -24.59 -16.70 28.45
N LEU A 13 -25.12 -15.83 27.58
CA LEU A 13 -26.02 -14.75 27.99
C LEU A 13 -27.29 -15.28 28.67
N LYS A 14 -27.87 -16.38 28.17
CA LYS A 14 -29.02 -17.02 28.81
C LYS A 14 -28.71 -17.54 30.22
N ARG A 15 -27.50 -18.07 30.45
CA ARG A 15 -27.09 -18.68 31.73
C ARG A 15 -26.64 -17.67 32.77
N HIS A 16 -25.86 -16.68 32.36
CA HIS A 16 -25.19 -15.78 33.30
C HIS A 16 -25.81 -14.38 33.31
N HIS A 17 -26.33 -13.89 32.17
CA HIS A 17 -26.77 -12.50 32.02
C HIS A 17 -28.25 -12.43 31.58
N SER A 18 -29.14 -12.92 32.43
CA SER A 18 -30.58 -13.10 32.12
C SER A 18 -31.30 -11.81 31.68
N ASN A 19 -30.92 -10.65 32.23
CA ASN A 19 -31.49 -9.35 31.89
C ASN A 19 -31.07 -8.88 30.48
N GLU A 20 -29.79 -9.06 30.12
CA GLU A 20 -29.27 -8.76 28.79
C GLU A 20 -29.92 -9.67 27.74
N PHE A 21 -30.07 -10.96 28.07
CA PHE A 21 -30.73 -11.93 27.20
C PHE A 21 -32.20 -11.56 26.91
N LYS A 22 -32.97 -11.15 27.93
CA LYS A 22 -34.35 -10.67 27.75
C LYS A 22 -34.42 -9.43 26.86
N THR A 23 -33.52 -8.47 27.07
CA THR A 23 -33.44 -7.23 26.28
C THR A 23 -33.16 -7.53 24.80
N ILE A 24 -32.24 -8.45 24.52
CA ILE A 24 -31.89 -8.86 23.15
C ILE A 24 -33.07 -9.60 22.49
N GLN A 25 -33.74 -10.50 23.22
CA GLN A 25 -34.94 -11.20 22.74
C GLN A 25 -36.08 -10.23 22.38
N GLN A 26 -36.32 -9.22 23.22
CA GLN A 26 -37.32 -8.19 22.96
C GLN A 26 -36.97 -7.36 21.72
N LYS A 27 -35.71 -6.91 21.59
CA LYS A 27 -35.24 -6.19 20.39
C LYS A 27 -35.36 -7.04 19.12
N LYS A 28 -35.18 -8.36 19.21
CA LYS A 28 -35.36 -9.29 18.08
C LYS A 28 -36.83 -9.45 17.70
N LYS A 29 -37.74 -9.53 18.66
CA LYS A 29 -39.21 -9.54 18.41
C LYS A 29 -39.69 -8.23 17.80
N ILE A 30 -39.20 -7.09 18.29
CA ILE A 30 -39.54 -5.76 17.73
C ILE A 30 -39.08 -5.65 16.27
N LYS A 31 -37.87 -6.12 15.94
CA LYS A 31 -37.38 -6.15 14.55
C LYS A 31 -38.18 -7.06 13.62
N LEU A 32 -38.86 -8.09 14.14
CA LEU A 32 -39.71 -8.98 13.36
C LEU A 32 -41.10 -8.38 13.14
N ASN A 33 -41.73 -7.78 14.17
CA ASN A 33 -43.01 -7.09 14.03
C ASN A 33 -42.96 -5.86 13.10
N ILE A 34 -41.79 -5.23 12.94
CA ILE A 34 -41.62 -4.11 11.98
C ILE A 34 -41.56 -4.61 10.52
N ARG A 35 -41.29 -5.90 10.28
CA ARG A 35 -41.16 -6.48 8.93
C ARG A 35 -42.47 -6.96 8.30
N ASP A 36 -43.56 -7.04 9.06
CA ASP A 36 -44.83 -7.59 8.58
C ASP A 36 -45.76 -6.55 7.89
N GLU A 37 -45.38 -5.26 7.85
CA GLU A 37 -46.10 -4.17 7.16
C GLU A 37 -45.39 -3.69 5.86
N ALA A 38 -44.43 -4.46 5.32
CA ALA A 38 -43.80 -4.14 4.04
C ALA A 38 -43.71 -5.38 3.12
N THR A 39 -44.53 -5.38 2.07
CA THR A 39 -44.55 -6.31 0.91
C THR A 39 -43.23 -6.28 0.11
N PRO A 40 -43.02 -7.20 -0.87
CA PRO A 40 -42.18 -8.39 -0.74
C PRO A 40 -40.78 -8.23 -1.36
N SER A 41 -39.82 -8.93 -0.76
CA SER A 41 -38.61 -9.50 -1.37
C SER A 41 -38.08 -8.90 -2.69
N THR A 42 -37.15 -7.96 -2.58
CA THR A 42 -36.02 -7.87 -3.52
C THR A 42 -34.77 -8.40 -2.83
N SER A 43 -34.18 -9.40 -3.48
CA SER A 43 -32.91 -10.07 -3.22
C SER A 43 -31.84 -9.22 -2.51
N GLY A 44 -31.37 -9.77 -1.39
CA GLY A 44 -30.07 -9.55 -0.74
C GLY A 44 -29.25 -8.36 -1.20
N SER A 45 -29.49 -7.19 -0.61
CA SER A 45 -28.41 -6.23 -0.42
C SER A 45 -27.46 -6.82 0.62
N SER A 46 -26.41 -7.47 0.12
CA SER A 46 -25.20 -7.75 0.90
C SER A 46 -24.69 -6.41 1.43
N GLY A 47 -25.14 -6.05 2.63
CA GLY A 47 -24.53 -4.99 3.40
C GLY A 47 -23.09 -5.40 3.62
N SER A 48 -22.20 -4.93 2.74
CA SER A 48 -20.78 -5.14 2.82
C SER A 48 -20.36 -4.67 4.21
N GLN A 49 -20.04 -5.61 5.08
CA GLN A 49 -19.41 -5.33 6.36
C GLN A 49 -18.15 -4.54 6.01
N GLU A 50 -18.17 -3.23 6.27
CA GLU A 50 -16.99 -2.40 6.03
C GLU A 50 -15.86 -2.98 6.88
N THR A 51 -14.79 -3.43 6.21
CA THR A 51 -13.65 -4.01 6.90
C THR A 51 -12.99 -2.91 7.75
N LEU A 52 -12.37 -3.31 8.86
CA LEU A 52 -11.63 -2.41 9.75
C LEU A 52 -10.55 -1.61 9.00
N ASP A 53 -10.17 -2.03 7.79
CA ASP A 53 -9.27 -1.32 6.87
C ASP A 53 -9.69 0.13 6.62
N LYS A 54 -11.00 0.45 6.67
CA LYS A 54 -11.49 1.83 6.51
C LYS A 54 -11.07 2.77 7.65
N TYR A 55 -10.74 2.20 8.82
CA TYR A 55 -10.25 2.93 10.00
C TYR A 55 -8.74 2.88 10.16
N VAL A 56 -8.06 2.01 9.40
CA VAL A 56 -6.60 2.02 9.29
C VAL A 56 -6.24 3.22 8.41
N LYS A 57 -5.99 4.36 9.03
CA LYS A 57 -5.23 5.44 8.37
C LYS A 57 -3.84 4.91 8.11
N SER A 58 -3.64 4.39 6.91
CA SER A 58 -2.32 4.02 6.47
C SER A 58 -1.54 5.32 6.23
N GLU A 59 -0.55 5.57 7.09
CA GLU A 59 0.29 6.77 7.10
C GLU A 59 1.30 6.74 5.94
N PHE A 60 0.81 6.58 4.71
CA PHE A 60 1.65 6.60 3.52
C PHE A 60 1.87 8.04 3.03
N LEU A 61 3.12 8.33 2.71
CA LEU A 61 3.52 9.60 2.12
C LEU A 61 3.19 9.63 0.63
N LYS A 62 2.43 10.64 0.18
CA LYS A 62 2.30 10.94 -1.25
C LYS A 62 3.47 11.82 -1.68
N VAL A 63 4.38 11.26 -2.48
CA VAL A 63 5.56 11.98 -3.00
C VAL A 63 5.48 12.07 -4.51
N LYS A 64 5.81 13.24 -5.05
CA LYS A 64 6.04 13.41 -6.49
C LYS A 64 7.44 12.87 -6.84
N LEU A 65 7.48 11.61 -7.25
CA LEU A 65 8.71 10.91 -7.61
C LEU A 65 8.51 10.17 -8.94
N ASN A 66 9.51 10.19 -9.82
CA ASN A 66 9.47 9.49 -11.10
C ASN A 66 10.74 8.63 -11.29
N LYS A 67 10.72 7.76 -12.32
CA LYS A 67 11.82 6.86 -12.67
C LYS A 67 13.16 7.58 -12.83
N GLU A 68 13.14 8.70 -13.54
CA GLU A 68 14.35 9.46 -13.86
C GLU A 68 15.05 10.03 -12.63
N ILE A 69 14.28 10.55 -11.65
CA ILE A 69 14.85 11.09 -10.41
C ILE A 69 15.61 9.99 -9.66
N VAL A 70 15.01 8.80 -9.55
CA VAL A 70 15.63 7.66 -8.85
C VAL A 70 16.90 7.21 -9.58
N LEU A 71 16.84 7.03 -10.90
CA LEU A 71 18.00 6.63 -11.70
C LEU A 71 19.14 7.64 -11.64
N LYS A 72 18.85 8.94 -11.83
CA LYS A 72 19.84 10.01 -11.72
C LYS A 72 20.47 10.07 -10.32
N ALA A 73 19.67 9.86 -9.27
CA ALA A 73 20.17 9.83 -7.90
C ALA A 73 21.13 8.64 -7.66
N CYS A 74 20.78 7.44 -8.13
CA CYS A 74 21.65 6.26 -8.03
C CYS A 74 22.94 6.43 -8.85
N ILE A 75 22.85 6.97 -10.07
CA ILE A 75 24.03 7.30 -10.89
C ILE A 75 24.92 8.31 -10.16
N LYS A 76 24.33 9.36 -9.57
CA LYS A 76 25.08 10.38 -8.82
C LYS A 76 25.76 9.81 -7.57
N LEU A 77 25.08 8.92 -6.83
CA LEU A 77 25.67 8.23 -5.69
C LEU A 77 26.96 7.50 -6.08
N ILE A 78 26.93 6.77 -7.20
CA ILE A 78 28.09 5.99 -7.65
C ILE A 78 29.18 6.89 -8.24
N THR A 79 28.80 7.83 -9.12
CA THR A 79 29.78 8.62 -9.90
C THR A 79 30.34 9.82 -9.14
N VAL A 80 29.48 10.58 -8.46
CA VAL A 80 29.87 11.84 -7.79
C VAL A 80 30.26 11.57 -6.34
N ASN A 81 29.48 10.76 -5.62
CA ASN A 81 29.75 10.48 -4.21
C ASN A 81 30.73 9.30 -4.01
N GLY A 82 31.10 8.60 -5.08
CA GLY A 82 32.06 7.49 -5.05
C GLY A 82 31.55 6.24 -4.33
N CYS A 83 30.23 6.05 -4.23
CA CYS A 83 29.68 4.83 -3.64
C CYS A 83 29.95 3.61 -4.54
N SER A 84 30.23 2.45 -3.93
CA SER A 84 30.35 1.19 -4.66
C SER A 84 29.01 0.79 -5.29
N PHE A 85 29.06 0.15 -6.46
CA PHE A 85 27.88 -0.46 -7.09
C PHE A 85 27.22 -1.52 -6.19
N GLU A 86 28.01 -2.21 -5.36
CA GLU A 86 27.52 -3.21 -4.40
C GLU A 86 26.52 -2.63 -3.39
N MET A 87 26.58 -1.31 -3.14
CA MET A 87 25.64 -0.64 -2.23
C MET A 87 24.18 -0.84 -2.65
N LEU A 88 23.91 -0.93 -3.96
CA LEU A 88 22.56 -1.18 -4.49
C LEU A 88 22.04 -2.58 -4.10
N GLU A 89 22.94 -3.50 -3.80
CA GLU A 89 22.62 -4.87 -3.40
C GLU A 89 22.46 -5.03 -1.88
N TYR A 90 22.91 -4.04 -1.08
CA TYR A 90 22.83 -4.09 0.38
C TYR A 90 21.39 -4.17 0.86
N SER A 91 21.13 -5.08 1.81
CA SER A 91 19.78 -5.35 2.30
C SER A 91 19.12 -4.12 2.92
N GLY A 92 19.87 -3.30 3.67
CA GLY A 92 19.38 -2.05 4.23
C GLY A 92 19.00 -1.03 3.15
N PHE A 93 19.82 -0.90 2.11
CA PHE A 93 19.53 0.00 1.00
C PHE A 93 18.34 -0.48 0.18
N LYS A 94 18.24 -1.79 -0.10
CA LYS A 94 17.06 -2.41 -0.73
C LYS A 94 15.78 -2.19 0.07
N LYS A 95 15.83 -2.22 1.41
CA LYS A 95 14.65 -1.89 2.24
C LYS A 95 14.15 -0.45 2.03
N ILE A 96 15.04 0.49 1.72
CA ILE A 96 14.69 1.87 1.39
C ILE A 96 14.22 2.00 -0.07
N LEU A 97 14.92 1.34 -0.99
CA LEU A 97 14.71 1.48 -2.43
C LEU A 97 13.51 0.68 -2.96
N ASN A 98 13.28 -0.53 -2.45
CA ASN A 98 12.23 -1.42 -2.95
C ASN A 98 10.82 -0.81 -2.85
N PRO A 99 10.40 -0.14 -1.74
CA PRO A 99 9.11 0.54 -1.69
C PRO A 99 8.96 1.57 -2.82
N ILE A 100 10.03 2.29 -3.15
CA ILE A 100 10.05 3.28 -4.22
C ILE A 100 9.92 2.60 -5.58
N VAL A 101 10.73 1.57 -5.84
CA VAL A 101 10.72 0.82 -7.10
C VAL A 101 9.36 0.17 -7.34
N ASN A 102 8.80 -0.45 -6.31
CA ASN A 102 7.49 -1.10 -6.35
C ASN A 102 6.35 -0.09 -6.57
N ALA A 103 6.41 1.08 -5.93
CA ALA A 103 5.42 2.13 -6.11
C ALA A 103 5.42 2.72 -7.54
N ILE A 104 6.58 2.76 -8.19
CA ILE A 104 6.72 3.22 -9.58
C ILE A 104 6.18 2.18 -10.58
N GLY A 105 6.42 0.89 -10.33
CA GLY A 105 5.94 -0.21 -11.18
C GLY A 105 6.51 -0.21 -12.61
N ASN A 106 5.78 -0.83 -13.55
CA ASN A 106 6.14 -0.90 -14.98
C ASN A 106 7.53 -1.52 -15.25
N HIS A 107 7.78 -2.71 -14.68
CA HIS A 107 9.04 -3.46 -14.77
C HIS A 107 10.29 -2.62 -14.43
N PHE A 108 10.11 -1.55 -13.65
CA PHE A 108 11.23 -0.74 -13.18
C PHE A 108 12.02 -1.54 -12.16
N SER A 109 13.34 -1.56 -12.34
CA SER A 109 14.28 -2.15 -11.40
C SER A 109 15.48 -1.21 -11.27
N VAL A 110 16.15 -1.28 -10.13
CA VAL A 110 17.40 -0.56 -9.88
C VAL A 110 18.35 -1.56 -9.24
N ASN A 111 19.44 -1.86 -9.92
CA ASN A 111 20.46 -2.81 -9.48
C ASN A 111 21.83 -2.38 -10.02
N SER A 112 22.88 -3.09 -9.59
CA SER A 112 24.25 -2.78 -10.03
C SER A 112 24.39 -2.78 -11.56
N GLU A 113 23.83 -3.78 -12.24
CA GLU A 113 23.99 -3.99 -13.68
C GLU A 113 23.34 -2.88 -14.50
N ASN A 114 22.08 -2.54 -14.20
CA ASN A 114 21.35 -1.55 -14.96
C ASN A 114 21.89 -0.14 -14.77
N ILE A 115 22.35 0.21 -13.57
CA ILE A 115 23.00 1.51 -13.33
C ILE A 115 24.35 1.58 -14.05
N LYS A 116 25.12 0.49 -14.04
CA LYS A 116 26.41 0.43 -14.75
C LYS A 116 26.24 0.69 -16.26
N LEU A 117 25.18 0.19 -16.87
CA LEU A 117 24.86 0.44 -18.28
C LEU A 117 24.45 1.88 -18.57
N LEU A 118 23.79 2.56 -17.63
CA LEU A 118 23.30 3.94 -17.81
C LEU A 118 24.38 5.02 -17.62
N ILE A 119 25.48 4.70 -16.94
CA ILE A 119 26.55 5.67 -16.65
C ILE A 119 27.22 6.20 -17.94
N PRO A 120 27.67 5.37 -18.90
CA PRO A 120 28.27 5.86 -20.15
C PRO A 120 27.33 6.78 -20.93
N GLU A 121 26.05 6.42 -21.06
CA GLU A 121 25.05 7.25 -21.75
C GLU A 121 24.88 8.61 -21.07
N THR A 122 24.84 8.61 -19.74
CA THR A 122 24.73 9.84 -18.94
C THR A 122 25.97 10.70 -19.09
N ALA A 123 27.16 10.10 -19.12
CA ALA A 123 28.42 10.80 -19.33
C ALA A 123 28.46 11.49 -20.70
N VAL A 124 28.05 10.79 -21.78
CA VAL A 124 27.97 11.37 -23.13
C VAL A 124 27.03 12.56 -23.16
N LYS A 125 25.85 12.45 -22.54
CA LYS A 125 24.89 13.56 -22.43
C LYS A 125 25.53 14.76 -21.73
N ILE A 126 26.14 14.58 -20.57
CA ILE A 126 26.80 15.66 -19.81
C ILE A 126 27.91 16.32 -20.65
N VAL A 127 28.78 15.53 -21.29
CA VAL A 127 29.86 16.05 -22.13
C VAL A 127 29.32 16.87 -23.31
N SER A 128 28.24 16.41 -23.95
CA SER A 128 27.60 17.14 -25.04
C SER A 128 26.95 18.45 -24.57
N GLU A 129 26.30 18.45 -23.40
CA GLU A 129 25.72 19.65 -22.78
C GLU A 129 26.80 20.69 -22.44
N ILE A 130 27.94 20.26 -21.90
CA ILE A 130 29.08 21.14 -21.63
C ILE A 130 29.67 21.69 -22.93
N SER A 131 29.86 20.83 -23.93
CA SER A 131 30.43 21.22 -25.23
C SER A 131 29.55 22.22 -25.97
N THR A 132 28.23 22.07 -25.92
CA THR A 132 27.29 23.02 -26.54
C THR A 132 27.24 24.34 -25.77
N SER A 133 27.25 24.30 -24.44
CA SER A 133 27.23 25.49 -23.58
C SER A 133 28.49 26.35 -23.74
N THR A 134 29.65 25.71 -23.87
CA THR A 134 30.94 26.40 -24.10
C THR A 134 31.03 27.02 -25.49
N ARG A 135 30.43 26.41 -26.52
CA ARG A 135 30.38 26.97 -27.89
C ARG A 135 29.48 28.20 -28.02
N LYS A 136 28.36 28.26 -27.28
CA LYS A 136 27.42 29.40 -27.31
C LYS A 136 27.93 30.68 -26.62
N LYS A 137 29.01 30.59 -25.84
CA LYS A 137 29.63 31.74 -25.14
C LYS A 137 30.77 32.39 -25.93
N LYS A 138 31.09 31.90 -27.13
CA LYS A 138 31.98 32.56 -28.11
C LYS A 138 31.14 33.27 -29.15
#